data_AF-A0A3L6LVX8-F1
#
_entry.id   AF-A0A3L6LVX8-F1
#
_cell.length_a   1.000
_cell.length_b   1.000
_cell.length_c   1.000
_cell.angle_alpha   90.00
_cell.angle_beta   90.00
_cell.angle_gamma   90.00
#
_symmetry.space_group_name_H-M   'P 1'
#
loop_
_entity.id
_entity.type
_entity.pdbx_description
1 polymer ?
#
loop_
_entity_poly.entity_id
_entity_poly.type
_entity_poly.pdbx_seq_one_letter_code
_entity_poly.pdbx_strand_id
1 'polypeptide(L)' 'MQGQRKPQTQPRRPRTARAPRPEFTAAVRYLDGSRDIFHVRNADDMADARALVLSELGEVRSLVIALRH' A
#
# COMPACT_ATOMS: atom_id res chain seq x y z
N MET A 1 29.23 -38.39 18.01
CA MET A 1 27.92 -37.94 17.48
C MET A 1 27.36 -36.88 18.42
N GLN A 2 26.71 -35.86 17.86
CA GLN A 2 25.97 -34.74 18.49
C GLN A 2 26.72 -33.39 18.56
N GLY A 3 26.57 -32.64 17.46
CA GLY A 3 26.84 -31.21 17.42
C GLY A 3 25.69 -30.40 18.00
N GLN A 4 26.00 -29.22 18.51
CA GLN A 4 25.00 -28.25 18.95
C GLN A 4 25.24 -26.92 18.25
N ARG A 5 24.44 -26.69 17.21
CA ARG A 5 24.31 -25.41 16.48
C ARG A 5 23.61 -24.42 17.42
N LYS A 6 24.14 -23.22 17.58
CA LYS A 6 23.44 -22.08 18.22
C LYS A 6 22.87 -21.19 17.12
N PRO A 7 21.54 -21.11 16.92
CA PRO A 7 20.96 -20.13 16.03
C PRO A 7 20.96 -18.74 16.67
N GLN A 8 21.57 -17.82 15.94
CA GLN A 8 21.54 -16.38 16.08
C GLN A 8 20.08 -15.89 16.11
N THR A 9 19.65 -15.24 17.19
CA THR A 9 18.34 -14.57 17.23
C THR A 9 18.56 -13.11 17.60
N GLN A 10 18.75 -12.26 16.59
CA GLN A 10 18.67 -10.81 16.77
C GLN A 10 17.24 -10.44 17.17
N PRO A 11 17.03 -9.65 18.23
CA PRO A 11 15.72 -9.15 18.57
C PRO A 11 15.26 -8.17 17.49
N ARG A 12 14.34 -8.60 16.62
CA ARG A 12 13.61 -7.70 15.72
C ARG A 12 12.86 -6.71 16.62
N ARG A 13 13.32 -5.46 16.61
CA ARG A 13 12.72 -4.33 17.32
C ARG A 13 11.20 -4.34 17.11
N PRO A 14 10.37 -4.11 18.15
CA PRO A 14 8.94 -3.99 17.98
C PRO A 14 8.68 -2.78 17.08
N ARG A 15 8.21 -3.02 15.86
CA ARG A 15 7.59 -1.98 15.05
C ARG A 15 6.41 -1.50 15.88
N THR A 16 6.51 -0.28 16.40
CA THR A 16 5.42 0.45 17.02
C THR A 16 4.17 0.20 16.18
N ALA A 17 3.21 -0.52 16.76
CA ALA A 17 1.94 -0.79 16.12
C ALA A 17 1.23 0.56 15.98
N ARG A 18 1.45 1.24 14.84
CA ARG A 18 0.60 2.34 14.43
C ARG A 18 -0.83 1.80 14.41
N ALA A 19 -1.77 2.59 14.94
CA ALA A 19 -3.19 2.34 14.81
C ALA A 19 -3.52 1.90 13.37
N PRO A 20 -4.52 1.03 13.15
CA PRO A 20 -4.87 0.57 11.80
C PRO A 20 -5.17 1.80 10.94
N ARG A 21 -4.21 2.15 10.09
CA ARG A 21 -4.38 3.25 9.15
C ARG A 21 -5.35 2.78 8.08
N PRO A 22 -6.29 3.63 7.64
CA PRO A 22 -7.15 3.27 6.53
C PRO A 22 -6.27 2.93 5.32
N GLU A 23 -6.48 1.74 4.76
CA GLU A 23 -5.89 1.35 3.48
C GLU A 23 -6.92 1.63 2.40
N PHE A 24 -6.50 2.19 1.28
CA PHE A 24 -7.38 2.42 0.14
C PHE A 24 -6.90 1.60 -1.06
N THR A 25 -7.85 1.17 -1.88
CA THR A 25 -7.58 0.54 -3.17
C THR A 25 -7.95 1.52 -4.26
N ALA A 26 -7.05 1.72 -5.22
CA ALA A 26 -7.26 2.55 -6.39
C ALA A 26 -7.35 1.67 -7.64
N ALA A 27 -8.47 1.72 -8.34
CA ALA A 27 -8.63 1.11 -9.65
C ALA A 27 -8.50 2.19 -10.72
N VAL A 28 -7.55 1.99 -11.63
CA VAL A 28 -7.17 2.96 -12.65
C VAL A 28 -7.48 2.39 -14.02
N ARG A 29 -8.02 3.25 -14.90
CA ARG A 29 -8.08 2.99 -16.34
C ARG A 29 -7.29 4.07 -17.06
N TYR A 30 -6.25 3.66 -17.78
CA TYR A 30 -5.42 4.57 -18.56
C TYR A 30 -6.09 4.95 -19.89
N LEU A 31 -5.51 5.95 -20.56
CA LEU A 31 -5.99 6.43 -21.85
C LEU A 31 -5.85 5.38 -22.96
N ASP A 32 -4.80 4.54 -22.91
CA ASP A 32 -4.60 3.44 -23.86
C ASP A 32 -5.60 2.27 -23.66
N GLY A 33 -6.33 2.28 -22.54
CA GLY A 33 -7.32 1.25 -22.21
C GLY A 33 -6.82 0.22 -21.21
N SER A 34 -5.53 0.21 -20.88
CA SER A 34 -4.96 -0.63 -19.82
C SER A 34 -5.57 -0.29 -18.46
N ARG A 35 -5.51 -1.26 -17.55
CA ARG A 35 -6.11 -1.17 -16.22
C ARG A 35 -5.16 -1.71 -15.17
N ASP A 36 -5.04 -0.98 -14.07
CA ASP A 36 -4.23 -1.39 -12.92
C ASP A 36 -4.95 -1.15 -11.61
N ILE A 37 -4.53 -1.89 -10.58
CA ILE A 37 -5.02 -1.75 -9.22
C ILE A 37 -3.84 -1.46 -8.30
N PHE A 38 -3.94 -0.37 -7.53
CA PHE A 38 -2.93 0.07 -6.59
C PHE A 38 -3.46 0.03 -5.15
N HIS A 39 -2.54 -0.20 -4.21
CA HIS A 39 -2.81 -0.10 -2.78
C HIS A 39 -2.20 1.19 -2.23
N VAL A 40 -3.07 2.07 -1.72
CA VAL A 40 -2.68 3.36 -1.14
C VAL A 40 -2.72 3.24 0.37
N ARG A 41 -1.53 3.24 0.99
CA ARG A 41 -1.34 3.05 2.45
C ARG A 41 -0.94 4.31 3.19
N ASN A 42 -0.63 5.37 2.45
CA ASN A 42 -0.16 6.64 3.01
C ASN A 42 -1.12 7.76 2.62
N ALA A 43 -2.42 7.49 2.76
CA ALA A 43 -3.46 8.49 2.60
C ALA A 43 -4.26 8.60 3.89
N ASP A 44 -4.64 9.82 4.25
CA ASP A 44 -5.48 10.07 5.41
C ASP A 44 -6.97 9.89 5.08
N ASP A 45 -7.37 10.24 3.85
CA ASP A 45 -8.76 10.20 3.37
C ASP A 45 -8.86 9.80 1.88
N MET A 46 -10.08 9.55 1.37
CA MET A 46 -10.30 9.21 -0.05
C MET A 46 -9.83 10.31 -1.02
N ALA A 47 -9.99 11.59 -0.65
CA ALA A 47 -9.56 12.71 -1.47
C ALA A 47 -8.03 12.77 -1.58
N ASP A 48 -7.35 12.55 -0.46
CA ASP A 48 -5.89 12.47 -0.39
C ASP A 48 -5.36 11.25 -1.15
N ALA A 49 -5.99 10.08 -0.98
CA ALA A 49 -5.68 8.88 -1.75
C ALA A 49 -5.81 9.11 -3.26
N ARG A 50 -6.83 9.85 -3.69
CA ARG A 50 -7.02 10.23 -5.10
C ARG A 50 -5.89 11.15 -5.57
N ALA A 51 -5.54 12.17 -4.79
CA ALA A 51 -4.50 13.12 -5.13
C ALA A 51 -3.13 12.43 -5.29
N LEU A 52 -2.78 11.52 -4.38
CA LEU A 52 -1.54 10.74 -4.45
C LEU A 52 -1.47 9.89 -5.71
N VAL A 53 -2.55 9.18 -6.06
CA VAL A 53 -2.56 8.32 -7.26
C VAL A 53 -2.44 9.15 -8.53
N LEU A 54 -3.11 10.31 -8.60
CA LEU A 54 -3.00 11.22 -9.75
C LEU A 54 -1.63 11.89 -9.83
N SER A 55 -1.00 12.19 -8.69
CA SER A 55 0.36 12.74 -8.65
C SER A 55 1.39 11.77 -9.25
N GLU A 56 1.22 10.47 -8.98
CA GLU A 56 2.16 9.44 -9.46
C GLU A 56 1.89 9.00 -10.91
N LEU A 57 0.61 8.89 -11.30
CA LEU A 57 0.23 8.33 -12.61
C LEU A 57 -0.06 9.39 -13.69
N GLY A 58 -0.34 10.64 -13.28
CA GLY A 58 -0.76 11.71 -14.19
C GLY A 58 -2.19 11.53 -14.72
N GLU A 59 -2.40 11.88 -16.00
CA GLU A 59 -3.72 11.81 -16.63
C GLU A 59 -4.17 10.36 -16.86
N VAL A 60 -5.31 10.03 -16.27
CA VAL A 60 -5.96 8.73 -16.42
C VAL A 60 -7.38 8.93 -16.91
N ARG A 61 -7.90 7.97 -17.69
CA ARG A 61 -9.26 8.04 -18.22
C ARG A 61 -10.31 7.96 -17.12
N SER A 62 -10.06 7.13 -16.11
CA SER A 62 -10.95 6.98 -14.96
C SER A 62 -10.14 6.49 -13.75
N LEU A 63 -10.52 6.96 -12.57
CA LEU A 63 -9.94 6.58 -11.28
C LEU A 63 -11.07 6.35 -10.28
N VAL A 64 -11.08 5.18 -9.64
CA VAL A 64 -11.99 4.83 -8.55
C VAL A 64 -11.16 4.52 -7.31
N ILE A 65 -11.51 5.15 -6.18
CA ILE A 65 -10.90 4.89 -4.87
C ILE A 65 -11.95 4.20 -3.99
N ALA A 66 -11.56 3.13 -3.30
CA ALA A 66 -12.39 2.45 -2.32
C ALA A 66 -11.62 2.27 -1.01
N LEU A 67 -12.32 2.39 0.12
CA LEU A 67 -11.77 2.01 1.42
C LEU A 67 -11.63 0.48 1.47
N ARG A 68 -10.48 0.02 1.97
CA ARG A 68 -10.17 -1.40 2.15
C ARG A 68 -10.38 -1.76 3.62
N HIS A 69 -11.29 -2.70 3.89
CA HIS A 69 -11.59 -3.24 5.21
C HIS A 69 -10.83 -4.55 5.46
#